data_AF-A0A654D4F3-F1
#
_entry.id   AF-A0A654D4F3-F1
#
_cell.length_a   1.000
_cell.length_b   1.000
_cell.length_c   1.000
_cell.angle_alpha   90.00
_cell.angle_beta   90.00
_cell.angle_gamma   90.00
#
_symmetry.space_group_name_H-M   'P 1'
#
loop_
_entity.id
_entity.type
_entity.pdbx_description
1 polymer ?
#
loop_
_entity_poly.entity_id
_entity_poly.type
_entity_poly.pdbx_seq_one_letter_code
_entity_poly.pdbx_strand_id
1 'polypeptide(L)'
;MKKLHEIKNEYAGEQGRDSWDEFFEYCELTHTPLERMQYHHDEIAKRFALEVAKVSLKNAANNAKITGDWDNEAHDVVHSVDKKSILSENNIPKL
;
A
#
# COMPACT_ATOMS: atom_id res chain seq x y z
N MET A 1 -0.98 -8.24 2.55
CA MET A 1 -1.20 -7.27 1.48
C MET A 1 -2.62 -7.47 1.01
N LYS A 2 -3.44 -6.42 0.96
CA LYS A 2 -4.72 -6.54 0.27
C LYS A 2 -4.48 -6.80 -1.22
N LYS A 3 -5.26 -7.68 -1.82
CA LYS A 3 -5.28 -7.90 -3.27
C LYS A 3 -5.96 -6.73 -3.95
N LEU A 4 -5.65 -6.50 -5.23
CA LEU A 4 -6.24 -5.40 -6.00
C LEU A 4 -7.78 -5.45 -6.01
N HIS A 5 -8.38 -6.65 -6.09
CA HIS A 5 -9.84 -6.76 -6.08
C HIS A 5 -10.46 -6.30 -4.75
N GLU A 6 -9.77 -6.54 -3.62
CA GLU A 6 -10.26 -6.16 -2.29
C GLU A 6 -10.26 -4.64 -2.16
N ILE A 7 -9.17 -3.99 -2.62
CA ILE A 7 -9.05 -2.53 -2.66
C ILE A 7 -10.11 -1.90 -3.56
N LYS A 8 -10.35 -2.51 -4.72
CA LYS A 8 -11.39 -2.09 -5.67
C LYS A 8 -12.78 -2.16 -5.06
N ASN A 9 -13.11 -3.25 -4.38
CA ASN A 9 -14.43 -3.43 -3.75
C ASN A 9 -14.61 -2.51 -2.53
N GLU A 10 -13.57 -2.30 -1.73
CA GLU A 10 -13.61 -1.33 -0.63
C GLU A 10 -13.86 0.09 -1.16
N TYR A 11 -13.16 0.49 -2.23
CA TYR A 11 -13.39 1.78 -2.89
C TYR A 11 -14.82 1.90 -3.42
N ALA A 12 -15.33 0.86 -4.08
CA ALA A 12 -16.71 0.83 -4.55
C ALA A 12 -17.72 0.95 -3.40
N GLY A 13 -17.45 0.29 -2.26
CA GLY A 13 -18.22 0.42 -1.02
C GLY A 13 -18.31 1.86 -0.54
N GLU A 14 -17.21 2.59 -0.57
CA GLU A 14 -17.18 4.02 -0.24
C GLU A 14 -17.95 4.90 -1.23
N GLN A 15 -18.12 4.44 -2.48
CA GLN A 15 -18.98 5.07 -3.47
C GLN A 15 -20.45 4.60 -3.41
N GLY A 16 -20.80 3.77 -2.42
CA GLY A 16 -22.16 3.26 -2.22
C GLY A 16 -22.54 2.12 -3.17
N ARG A 17 -21.59 1.26 -3.52
CA ARG A 17 -21.79 0.06 -4.34
C ARG A 17 -21.15 -1.16 -3.66
N ASP A 18 -21.68 -2.35 -3.91
CA ASP A 18 -21.21 -3.56 -3.22
C ASP A 18 -19.90 -4.10 -3.85
N SER A 19 -19.66 -3.80 -5.12
CA SER A 19 -18.48 -4.26 -5.85
C SER A 19 -17.99 -3.25 -6.88
N TRP A 20 -16.73 -3.38 -7.26
CA TRP A 20 -16.17 -2.57 -8.35
C TRP A 20 -16.87 -2.81 -9.69
N ASP A 21 -17.29 -4.04 -9.97
CA ASP A 21 -17.96 -4.35 -11.23
C ASP A 21 -19.33 -3.65 -11.31
N GLU A 22 -20.08 -3.66 -10.20
CA GLU A 22 -21.34 -2.91 -10.09
C GLU A 22 -21.13 -1.39 -10.20
N PHE A 23 -20.08 -0.87 -9.55
CA PHE A 23 -19.72 0.54 -9.64
C PHE A 23 -19.32 0.94 -11.07
N PHE A 24 -18.53 0.10 -11.74
CA PHE A 24 -18.08 0.32 -13.11
C PHE A 24 -19.25 0.30 -14.09
N GLU A 25 -20.14 -0.69 -13.98
CA GLU A 25 -21.36 -0.76 -14.80
C GLU A 25 -22.25 0.47 -14.57
N TYR A 26 -22.43 0.91 -13.33
CA TYR A 26 -23.16 2.14 -13.02
C TYR A 26 -22.53 3.36 -13.70
N CYS A 27 -21.21 3.47 -13.67
CA CYS A 27 -20.51 4.57 -14.33
C CYS A 27 -20.67 4.54 -15.85
N GLU A 28 -20.65 3.36 -16.47
CA GLU A 28 -20.91 3.20 -17.91
C GLU A 28 -22.36 3.60 -18.27
N LEU A 29 -23.34 3.11 -17.51
CA LEU A 29 -24.77 3.39 -17.71
C LEU A 29 -25.11 4.87 -17.53
N THR A 30 -24.42 5.55 -16.62
CA THR A 30 -24.61 6.99 -16.39
C THR A 30 -23.78 7.88 -17.30
N HIS A 31 -23.06 7.29 -18.26
CA HIS A 31 -22.12 8.00 -19.14
C HIS A 31 -21.17 8.91 -18.36
N THR A 32 -20.63 8.37 -17.26
CA THR A 32 -19.66 9.08 -16.43
C THR A 32 -18.50 9.56 -17.31
N PRO A 33 -18.14 10.85 -17.25
CA PRO A 33 -17.06 11.39 -18.09
C PRO A 33 -15.76 10.60 -17.89
N LEU A 34 -14.99 10.43 -18.97
CA LEU A 34 -13.74 9.67 -18.96
C LEU A 34 -12.77 10.17 -17.88
N GLU A 35 -12.66 11.49 -17.69
CA GLU A 35 -11.81 12.10 -16.66
C GLU A 35 -12.20 11.66 -15.24
N ARG A 36 -13.50 11.48 -15.00
CA ARG A 36 -14.00 11.00 -13.71
C ARG A 36 -13.74 9.51 -13.53
N MET A 37 -13.82 8.72 -14.59
CA MET A 37 -13.39 7.32 -14.56
C MET A 37 -11.90 7.18 -14.27
N GLN A 38 -11.06 8.01 -14.89
CA GLN A 38 -9.62 8.05 -14.62
C GLN A 38 -9.35 8.39 -13.15
N TYR A 39 -10.05 9.36 -12.58
CA TYR A 39 -9.94 9.68 -11.15
C TYR A 39 -10.21 8.47 -10.26
N HIS A 40 -11.27 7.69 -10.53
CA HIS A 40 -11.58 6.48 -9.75
C HIS A 40 -10.46 5.44 -9.84
N HIS A 41 -9.92 5.23 -11.04
CA HIS A 41 -8.79 4.33 -11.26
C HIS A 41 -7.51 4.80 -10.55
N ASP A 42 -7.22 6.10 -10.57
CA ASP A 42 -6.05 6.69 -9.91
C ASP A 42 -6.13 6.52 -8.39
N GLU A 43 -7.30 6.73 -7.79
CA GLU A 43 -7.51 6.50 -6.35
C GLU A 43 -7.24 5.04 -5.95
N ILE A 44 -7.72 4.08 -6.76
CA ILE A 44 -7.44 2.66 -6.54
C ILE A 44 -5.94 2.36 -6.69
N ALA A 45 -5.29 2.94 -7.71
CA ALA A 45 -3.87 2.75 -7.95
C ALA A 45 -3.01 3.28 -6.80
N LYS A 46 -3.34 4.46 -6.26
CA LYS A 46 -2.66 5.03 -5.07
C LYS A 46 -2.79 4.11 -3.87
N ARG A 47 -3.99 3.57 -3.60
CA ARG A 47 -4.24 2.64 -2.49
C ARG A 47 -3.45 1.35 -2.65
N PHE A 48 -3.40 0.79 -3.86
CA PHE A 48 -2.61 -0.39 -4.15
C PHE A 48 -1.11 -0.14 -3.96
N ALA A 49 -0.60 0.98 -4.47
CA ALA A 49 0.80 1.39 -4.28
C ALA A 49 1.15 1.54 -2.79
N LEU A 50 0.23 2.07 -1.98
CA LEU A 50 0.39 2.15 -0.54
C LEU A 50 0.50 0.77 0.12
N GLU A 51 -0.35 -0.19 -0.25
CA GLU A 51 -0.28 -1.56 0.26
C GLU A 51 1.04 -2.25 -0.11
N VAL A 52 1.53 -2.05 -1.34
CA VAL A 52 2.84 -2.53 -1.79
C VAL A 52 3.96 -1.88 -0.98
N ALA A 53 3.90 -0.57 -0.73
CA ALA A 53 4.89 0.16 0.07
C ALA A 53 4.95 -0.36 1.50
N LYS A 54 3.80 -0.55 2.17
CA LYS A 54 3.73 -1.12 3.53
C LYS A 54 4.36 -2.51 3.61
N VAL A 55 4.09 -3.37 2.64
CA VAL A 55 4.67 -4.72 2.60
C VAL A 55 6.16 -4.67 2.34
N SER A 56 6.61 -3.82 1.42
CA SER A 56 8.02 -3.61 1.12
C SER A 56 8.79 -3.12 2.35
N LEU A 57 8.24 -2.15 3.09
CA LEU A 57 8.80 -1.67 4.36
C LEU A 57 8.87 -2.79 5.41
N LYS A 58 7.82 -3.61 5.53
CA LYS A 58 7.81 -4.75 6.45
C LYS A 58 8.89 -5.78 6.09
N ASN A 59 9.07 -6.07 4.80
CA ASN A 59 10.10 -6.98 4.32
C ASN A 59 11.50 -6.40 4.56
N ALA A 60 11.71 -5.11 4.25
CA ALA A 60 12.96 -4.41 4.54
C ALA A 60 13.30 -4.45 6.03
N ALA A 61 12.32 -4.19 6.91
CA ALA A 61 12.53 -4.22 8.35
C ALA A 61 12.82 -5.64 8.90
N ASN A 62 12.26 -6.69 8.28
CA ASN A 62 12.60 -8.06 8.62
C ASN A 62 14.01 -8.44 8.14
N ASN A 63 14.41 -7.99 6.95
CA ASN A 63 15.76 -8.22 6.43
C ASN A 63 16.82 -7.46 7.25
N ALA A 64 16.53 -6.23 7.67
CA ALA A 64 17.39 -5.45 8.55
C ALA A 64 17.62 -6.15 9.91
N LYS A 65 16.61 -6.87 10.43
CA LYS A 65 16.76 -7.70 11.63
C LYS A 65 17.71 -8.88 11.39
N ILE A 66 17.67 -9.52 10.22
CA ILE A 66 18.58 -10.63 9.87
C ILE A 66 20.02 -10.14 9.73
N THR A 67 20.23 -8.94 9.20
CA THR A 67 21.57 -8.32 9.10
C THR A 67 22.07 -7.72 10.42
N GLY A 68 21.23 -7.67 11.47
CA GLY A 68 21.53 -7.06 12.77
C GLY A 68 22.00 -8.02 13.86
N ASP A 69 21.96 -9.34 13.64
CA ASP A 69 22.47 -10.37 14.58
C ASP A 69 23.93 -10.78 14.24
N TRP A 70 24.76 -9.83 13.79
CA TRP A 70 26.18 -10.07 13.47
C TRP A 70 27.12 -9.72 14.63
N ASP A 71 26.59 -9.39 15.81
CA ASP A 71 27.36 -9.02 17.02
C ASP A 71 28.01 -10.24 17.72
N ASN A 72 28.74 -11.05 16.96
CA ASN A 72 29.89 -11.78 17.47
C ASN A 72 31.11 -11.28 16.69
N GLU A 73 32.00 -10.62 17.43
CA GLU A 73 33.33 -10.14 17.04
C GLU A 73 33.41 -8.66 16.61
N ALA A 74 33.56 -7.82 17.64
CA ALA A 74 34.48 -6.69 17.72
C ALA A 74 34.65 -5.80 16.47
N HIS A 75 34.01 -4.62 16.53
CA HIS A 75 34.37 -3.36 15.85
C HIS A 75 33.71 -2.97 14.52
N ASP A 76 32.56 -3.53 14.14
CA ASP A 76 31.79 -2.93 13.04
C ASP A 76 30.78 -1.90 13.56
N VAL A 77 30.81 -0.72 12.94
CA VAL A 77 29.89 0.39 13.18
C VAL A 77 28.47 -0.15 13.06
N VAL A 78 27.74 -0.15 14.17
CA VAL A 78 26.32 -0.50 14.22
C VAL A 78 25.52 0.59 13.48
N HIS A 79 25.51 0.53 12.15
CA HIS A 79 24.44 1.10 11.34
C HIS A 79 23.24 0.16 11.41
N SER A 80 22.78 -0.16 12.62
CA SER A 80 21.53 -0.90 12.77
C SER A 80 20.41 0.04 12.36
N VAL A 81 19.93 -0.12 11.12
CA VAL A 81 18.65 0.45 10.76
C VAL A 81 17.61 -0.35 11.55
N ASP A 82 17.29 0.17 12.74
CA ASP A 82 16.32 -0.40 13.66
C ASP A 82 14.97 -0.59 12.96
N LYS A 83 14.38 -1.78 13.10
CA LYS A 83 13.06 -2.15 12.58
C LYS A 83 11.97 -1.14 12.95
N LYS A 84 12.00 -0.55 14.15
CA LYS A 84 11.07 0.49 14.58
C LYS A 84 11.25 1.78 13.80
N SER A 85 12.49 2.13 13.42
CA SER A 85 12.76 3.28 12.55
C SER A 85 12.14 3.09 11.16
N ILE A 86 12.34 1.93 10.53
CA ILE A 86 11.77 1.61 9.20
C ILE A 86 10.24 1.60 9.22
N LEU A 87 9.64 1.08 10.29
CA LEU A 87 8.18 0.99 10.46
C LEU A 87 7.55 2.24 11.09
N SER A 88 8.31 3.32 11.29
CA SER A 88 7.77 4.55 11.89
C SER A 88 6.71 5.18 10.99
N GLU A 89 5.73 5.86 11.59
CA GLU A 89 4.65 6.54 10.85
C GLU A 89 5.16 7.61 9.88
N ASN A 90 6.38 8.12 10.09
CA ASN A 90 7.04 9.07 9.21
C ASN A 90 7.55 8.42 7.91
N ASN A 91 7.80 7.10 7.93
CA ASN A 91 8.33 6.34 6.81
C ASN A 91 7.25 5.55 6.05
N ILE A 92 6.04 5.44 6.61
CA ILE A 92 4.89 4.86 5.92
C ILE A 92 4.24 5.97 5.07
N PRO A 93 4.18 5.83 3.74
CA PRO A 93 3.49 6.81 2.89
C PRO A 93 2.04 6.99 3.35
N LYS A 94 1.54 8.22 3.34
CA LYS A 94 0.12 8.53 3.61
C LYS A 94 -0.59 8.78 2.28
N LEU A 95 -1.88 8.47 2.23
CA LEU A 95 -2.77 8.85 1.12
C LEU A 95 -3.16 10.32 1.27
#